data_AF-A0A3T1CF64-F1
#
_entry.id   AF-A0A3T1CF64-F1
#
_cell.length_a   1.000
_cell.length_b   1.000
_cell.length_c   1.000
_cell.angle_alpha   90.00
_cell.angle_beta   90.00
_cell.angle_gamma   90.00
#
_symmetry.space_group_name_H-M   'P 1'
#
loop_
_entity.id
_entity.type
_entity.pdbx_description
1 polymer ?
#
loop_
_entity_poly.entity_id
_entity_poly.type
_entity_poly.pdbx_seq_one_letter_code
_entity_poly.pdbx_strand_id
1 'polypeptide(L)'
;MIEAGDNRPMLEGLRVVDMTSVVFGPYCTQILADFGAEVIKVEAPGGDVFRHATRPARTPGMAPGYIALNRGKQSLLLDLKQDADRRILSDLLCDADIFIHNVRAEAIARLGFDYDTVRELAPDIIYAHCVGFGSGGPYAGLQAYDDVIQAASGTATLLPRADGDARPRYLPSLIADKVAGLHAAYAVMGAVIHRLRTGAGQHVEIPMFEAFSSFMLKEHLGGNTFDPPVGDACYARQVDPHRQPFPTRDGHVSIVPYRLDHFTKVVALMGDEAFAAQERFATVEGLVAGQPDLYTRIAELSTRFTTGELVELMHANAIPAMPVRDMADMASEPHLHASGFFMRREHPSEGAMVEMREPSRFSGWDAPDPAPAPRLGEHDSTYR
;
A
#
# COMPACT_ATOMS: atom_id res chain seq x y z
N MET A 1 14.75 -22.28 -6.07
CA MET A 1 13.58 -21.58 -6.67
C MET A 1 12.34 -22.21 -6.06
N ILE A 2 11.29 -21.43 -5.87
CA ILE A 2 10.00 -21.99 -5.48
C ILE A 2 9.44 -22.71 -6.73
N GLU A 3 9.29 -24.03 -6.68
CA GLU A 3 8.68 -24.81 -7.77
C GLU A 3 7.16 -24.69 -7.70
N ALA A 4 6.49 -24.50 -8.85
CA ALA A 4 5.05 -24.35 -8.92
C ALA A 4 4.35 -25.72 -8.76
N GLY A 5 3.32 -25.76 -7.93
CA GLY A 5 2.48 -26.91 -7.63
C GLY A 5 1.45 -27.21 -8.73
N ASP A 6 0.17 -27.34 -8.37
CA ASP A 6 -0.91 -27.64 -9.33
C ASP A 6 -1.31 -26.46 -10.23
N ASN A 7 -0.70 -25.30 -9.99
CA ASN A 7 -0.85 -24.05 -10.72
C ASN A 7 -2.28 -23.49 -10.79
N ARG A 8 -3.12 -23.83 -9.80
CA ARG A 8 -4.47 -23.29 -9.69
C ARG A 8 -4.45 -21.87 -9.10
N PRO A 9 -5.15 -20.89 -9.70
CA PRO A 9 -5.27 -19.58 -9.11
C PRO A 9 -5.93 -19.65 -7.74
N MET A 10 -5.38 -18.89 -6.78
CA MET A 10 -5.77 -19.02 -5.36
C MET A 10 -7.21 -18.58 -5.09
N LEU A 11 -7.74 -17.66 -5.91
CA LEU A 11 -9.10 -17.14 -5.84
C LEU A 11 -9.93 -17.52 -7.09
N GLU A 12 -9.53 -18.56 -7.82
CA GLU A 12 -10.33 -19.10 -8.92
C GLU A 12 -11.75 -19.43 -8.45
N GLY A 13 -12.74 -19.03 -9.23
CA GLY A 13 -14.16 -19.25 -8.94
C GLY A 13 -14.78 -18.19 -8.02
N LEU A 14 -14.03 -17.18 -7.56
CA LEU A 14 -14.62 -16.01 -6.91
C LEU A 14 -14.97 -14.92 -7.93
N ARG A 15 -16.20 -14.42 -7.87
CA ARG A 15 -16.68 -13.26 -8.62
C ARG A 15 -16.83 -12.04 -7.71
N VAL A 16 -16.20 -10.93 -8.12
CA VAL A 16 -16.18 -9.65 -7.41
C VAL A 16 -16.90 -8.59 -8.24
N VAL A 17 -17.93 -7.98 -7.66
CA VAL A 17 -18.53 -6.75 -8.20
C VAL A 17 -17.86 -5.56 -7.51
N ASP A 18 -17.03 -4.84 -8.25
CA ASP A 18 -16.21 -3.72 -7.80
C ASP A 18 -16.87 -2.39 -8.20
N MET A 19 -17.57 -1.74 -7.27
CA MET A 19 -18.09 -0.39 -7.43
C MET A 19 -17.24 0.64 -6.66
N THR A 20 -15.95 0.36 -6.50
CA THR A 20 -14.99 1.28 -5.89
C THR A 20 -14.35 2.20 -6.94
N SER A 21 -13.85 3.32 -6.46
CA SER A 21 -13.19 4.34 -7.28
C SER A 21 -11.86 4.79 -6.69
N VAL A 22 -11.05 5.45 -7.51
CA VAL A 22 -9.77 6.05 -7.11
C VAL A 22 -8.70 5.01 -6.80
N VAL A 23 -8.29 4.83 -5.54
CA VAL A 23 -7.10 4.02 -5.20
C VAL A 23 -7.39 2.95 -4.17
N PHE A 24 -7.97 3.32 -3.01
CA PHE A 24 -8.22 2.40 -1.90
C PHE A 24 -8.90 1.09 -2.34
N GLY A 25 -10.16 1.16 -2.77
CA GLY A 25 -10.89 -0.02 -3.21
C GLY A 25 -10.29 -0.70 -4.45
N PRO A 26 -9.91 0.06 -5.50
CA PRO A 26 -9.31 -0.54 -6.69
C PRO A 26 -8.02 -1.31 -6.42
N TYR A 27 -7.21 -0.90 -5.44
CA TYR A 27 -6.00 -1.63 -5.07
C TYR A 27 -6.31 -2.99 -4.44
N CYS A 28 -7.32 -3.06 -3.57
CA CYS A 28 -7.81 -4.32 -3.02
C CYS A 28 -8.26 -5.27 -4.15
N THR A 29 -9.16 -4.82 -5.02
CA THR A 29 -9.73 -5.68 -6.07
C THR A 29 -8.73 -6.02 -7.16
N GLN A 30 -7.71 -5.19 -7.38
CA GLN A 30 -6.58 -5.53 -8.25
C GLN A 30 -5.76 -6.69 -7.67
N ILE A 31 -5.51 -6.72 -6.36
CA ILE A 31 -4.86 -7.87 -5.70
C ILE A 31 -5.72 -9.13 -5.83
N LEU A 32 -7.05 -9.02 -5.69
CA LEU A 32 -7.95 -10.16 -5.87
C LEU A 32 -7.90 -10.69 -7.32
N ALA A 33 -7.88 -9.81 -8.32
CA ALA A 33 -7.71 -10.18 -9.73
C ALA A 33 -6.34 -10.83 -9.98
N ASP A 34 -5.28 -10.25 -9.42
CA ASP A 34 -3.92 -10.81 -9.46
C ASP A 34 -3.81 -12.16 -8.76
N PHE A 35 -4.78 -12.55 -7.94
CA PHE A 35 -4.93 -13.87 -7.31
C PHE A 35 -5.92 -14.81 -8.02
N GLY A 36 -6.50 -14.36 -9.14
CA GLY A 36 -7.34 -15.16 -10.02
C GLY A 36 -8.85 -14.98 -9.86
N ALA A 37 -9.31 -14.02 -9.06
CA ALA A 37 -10.73 -13.69 -8.98
C ALA A 37 -11.21 -13.02 -10.27
N GLU A 38 -12.46 -13.28 -10.67
CA GLU A 38 -13.14 -12.53 -11.72
C GLU A 38 -13.61 -11.20 -11.13
N VAL A 39 -13.07 -10.07 -11.61
CA VAL A 39 -13.40 -8.75 -11.08
C VAL A 39 -14.11 -7.89 -12.13
N ILE A 40 -15.36 -7.53 -11.83
CA ILE A 40 -16.23 -6.72 -12.67
C ILE A 40 -16.30 -5.32 -12.06
N LYS A 41 -15.56 -4.38 -12.65
CA LYS A 41 -15.61 -2.97 -12.24
C LYS A 41 -16.86 -2.31 -12.81
N VAL A 42 -17.76 -1.92 -11.91
CA VAL A 42 -18.98 -1.16 -12.22
C VAL A 42 -18.69 0.32 -12.11
N GLU A 43 -18.90 1.05 -13.20
CA GLU A 43 -18.59 2.47 -13.29
C GLU A 43 -19.81 3.29 -13.72
N ALA A 44 -19.94 4.49 -13.16
CA ALA A 44 -20.96 5.44 -13.61
C ALA A 44 -20.66 5.95 -15.03
N PRO A 45 -21.65 6.53 -15.74
CA PRO A 45 -21.39 7.25 -16.99
C PRO A 45 -20.32 8.33 -16.79
N GLY A 46 -19.20 8.21 -17.50
CA GLY A 46 -18.01 9.05 -17.33
C GLY A 46 -16.82 8.35 -16.66
N GLY A 47 -17.04 7.19 -16.05
CA GLY A 47 -15.99 6.34 -15.50
C GLY A 47 -15.45 6.77 -14.13
N ASP A 48 -14.54 5.96 -13.61
CA ASP A 48 -13.71 6.32 -12.46
C ASP A 48 -12.89 7.59 -12.74
N VAL A 49 -12.96 8.57 -11.84
CA VAL A 49 -12.22 9.84 -11.98
C VAL A 49 -10.71 9.63 -12.11
N PHE A 50 -10.16 8.54 -11.58
CA PHE A 50 -8.73 8.23 -11.64
C PHE A 50 -8.25 7.88 -13.06
N ARG A 51 -9.17 7.54 -13.97
CA ARG A 51 -8.91 7.44 -15.41
C ARG A 51 -8.34 8.71 -16.02
N HIS A 52 -8.55 9.86 -15.35
CA HIS A 52 -8.18 11.20 -15.83
C HIS A 52 -7.21 11.93 -14.91
N ALA A 53 -6.69 11.28 -13.85
CA ALA A 53 -5.91 11.95 -12.81
C ALA A 53 -4.54 12.47 -13.29
N THR A 54 -3.96 11.88 -14.33
CA THR A 54 -2.62 12.25 -14.82
C THR A 54 -2.50 12.13 -16.35
N ARG A 55 -1.52 12.85 -16.91
CA ARG A 55 -0.96 12.63 -18.25
C ARG A 55 0.42 11.99 -18.10
N PRO A 56 0.91 11.17 -19.05
CA PRO A 56 0.35 10.89 -20.37
C PRO A 56 -0.42 9.55 -20.44
N ALA A 57 -1.49 9.55 -21.24
CA ALA A 57 -2.15 8.34 -21.74
C ALA A 57 -2.23 8.47 -23.27
N ARG A 58 -2.07 7.37 -24.02
CA ARG A 58 -2.29 7.38 -25.48
C ARG A 58 -3.78 7.36 -25.79
N THR A 59 -4.56 6.64 -24.99
CA THR A 59 -6.01 6.59 -25.09
C THR A 59 -6.67 7.41 -23.97
N PRO A 60 -7.73 8.20 -24.25
CA PRO A 60 -8.49 8.88 -23.21
C PRO A 60 -9.00 7.90 -22.15
N GLY A 61 -8.80 8.25 -20.87
CA GLY A 61 -9.26 7.44 -19.75
C GLY A 61 -8.34 6.27 -19.34
N MET A 62 -7.14 6.20 -19.92
CA MET A 62 -6.12 5.18 -19.62
C MET A 62 -4.89 5.79 -18.90
N ALA A 63 -5.12 6.63 -17.90
CA ALA A 63 -4.02 7.20 -17.10
C ALA A 63 -3.17 6.09 -16.45
N PRO A 64 -1.83 6.25 -16.32
CA PRO A 64 -0.95 5.20 -15.80
C PRO A 64 -1.37 4.64 -14.43
N GLY A 65 -1.84 5.50 -13.52
CA GLY A 65 -2.35 5.07 -12.22
C GLY A 65 -3.61 4.20 -12.33
N TYR A 66 -4.52 4.52 -13.24
CA TYR A 66 -5.71 3.70 -13.51
C TYR A 66 -5.30 2.31 -14.03
N ILE A 67 -4.37 2.27 -14.99
CA ILE A 67 -3.87 1.01 -15.57
C ILE A 67 -3.28 0.13 -14.45
N ALA A 68 -2.40 0.69 -13.62
CA ALA A 68 -1.74 -0.03 -12.54
C ALA A 68 -2.72 -0.65 -11.54
N LEU A 69 -3.84 0.02 -11.25
CA LEU A 69 -4.82 -0.40 -10.23
C LEU A 69 -6.03 -1.16 -10.80
N ASN A 70 -6.11 -1.36 -12.12
CA ASN A 70 -7.29 -1.98 -12.75
C ASN A 70 -6.95 -3.03 -13.80
N ARG A 71 -5.69 -3.45 -13.90
CA ARG A 71 -5.33 -4.67 -14.64
C ARG A 71 -6.10 -5.88 -14.07
N GLY A 72 -6.33 -6.88 -14.93
CA GLY A 72 -7.06 -8.10 -14.59
C GLY A 72 -8.58 -7.92 -14.50
N LYS A 73 -9.08 -6.68 -14.49
CA LYS A 73 -10.51 -6.39 -14.33
C LYS A 73 -11.23 -6.30 -15.66
N GLN A 74 -12.55 -6.44 -15.59
CA GLN A 74 -13.48 -6.09 -16.65
C GLN A 74 -14.20 -4.78 -16.28
N SER A 75 -14.70 -4.02 -17.27
CA SER A 75 -15.36 -2.73 -17.07
C SER A 75 -16.76 -2.75 -17.64
N LEU A 76 -17.74 -2.41 -16.80
CA LEU A 76 -19.15 -2.31 -17.11
C LEU A 76 -19.68 -0.93 -16.70
N LEU A 77 -20.32 -0.24 -17.64
CA LEU A 77 -20.97 1.05 -17.37
C LEU A 77 -22.42 0.86 -16.92
N LEU A 78 -22.77 1.43 -15.77
CA LEU A 78 -24.16 1.47 -15.26
C LEU A 78 -24.52 2.87 -14.74
N ASP A 79 -25.58 3.47 -15.27
CA ASP A 79 -26.26 4.61 -14.65
C ASP A 79 -27.32 4.11 -13.67
N LEU A 80 -26.93 3.93 -12.40
CA LEU A 80 -27.81 3.40 -11.36
C LEU A 80 -29.01 4.31 -11.00
N LYS A 81 -29.17 5.45 -11.68
CA LYS A 81 -30.44 6.22 -11.65
C LYS A 81 -31.52 5.53 -12.50
N GLN A 82 -31.13 4.79 -13.54
CA GLN A 82 -32.04 4.06 -14.41
C GLN A 82 -32.45 2.74 -13.77
N ASP A 83 -33.73 2.38 -13.84
CA ASP A 83 -34.23 1.09 -13.33
C ASP A 83 -33.59 -0.09 -14.06
N ALA A 84 -33.32 0.05 -15.37
CA ALA A 84 -32.72 -1.01 -16.17
C ALA A 84 -31.30 -1.37 -15.69
N ASP A 85 -30.46 -0.36 -15.45
CA ASP A 85 -29.09 -0.58 -14.98
C ASP A 85 -29.04 -1.04 -13.52
N ARG A 86 -30.02 -0.65 -12.69
CA ARG A 86 -30.19 -1.22 -11.35
C ARG A 86 -30.50 -2.72 -11.40
N ARG A 87 -31.34 -3.16 -12.32
CA ARG A 87 -31.63 -4.60 -12.50
C ARG A 87 -30.38 -5.37 -12.91
N ILE A 88 -29.58 -4.83 -13.82
CA ILE A 88 -28.30 -5.46 -14.20
C ILE A 88 -27.38 -5.61 -13.00
N LEU A 89 -27.24 -4.59 -12.15
CA LEU A 89 -26.44 -4.70 -10.93
C LEU A 89 -27.03 -5.74 -9.96
N SER A 90 -28.35 -5.76 -9.76
CA SER A 90 -29.00 -6.79 -8.92
C SER A 90 -28.74 -8.21 -9.45
N ASP A 91 -28.86 -8.43 -10.75
CA ASP A 91 -28.62 -9.73 -11.38
C ASP A 91 -27.16 -10.17 -11.22
N LEU A 92 -26.21 -9.24 -11.40
CA LEU A 92 -24.79 -9.50 -11.14
C LEU A 92 -24.52 -9.88 -9.69
N LEU A 93 -25.20 -9.24 -8.73
CA LEU A 93 -25.03 -9.50 -7.30
C LEU A 93 -25.57 -10.86 -6.88
N CYS A 94 -26.58 -11.40 -7.57
CA CYS A 94 -27.10 -12.76 -7.31
C CYS A 94 -26.03 -13.85 -7.52
N ASP A 95 -25.10 -13.63 -8.47
CA ASP A 95 -24.02 -14.56 -8.79
C ASP A 95 -22.66 -14.13 -8.22
N ALA A 96 -22.62 -13.04 -7.44
CA ALA A 96 -21.37 -12.50 -6.91
C ALA A 96 -21.03 -13.09 -5.54
N ASP A 97 -19.75 -13.36 -5.33
CA ASP A 97 -19.23 -13.75 -4.02
C ASP A 97 -18.94 -12.53 -3.14
N ILE A 98 -18.47 -11.46 -3.77
CA ILE A 98 -18.00 -10.25 -3.11
C ILE A 98 -18.62 -9.04 -3.80
N PHE A 99 -19.27 -8.18 -3.03
CA PHE A 99 -19.63 -6.84 -3.45
C PHE A 99 -18.81 -5.83 -2.66
N ILE A 100 -18.03 -5.00 -3.36
CA ILE A 100 -17.15 -4.01 -2.74
C ILE A 100 -17.41 -2.62 -3.31
N HIS A 101 -17.57 -1.62 -2.43
CA HIS A 101 -17.81 -0.24 -2.83
C HIS A 101 -17.23 0.77 -1.84
N ASN A 102 -16.98 2.00 -2.31
CA ASN A 102 -16.66 3.16 -1.47
C ASN A 102 -17.72 4.27 -1.54
N VAL A 103 -18.92 3.95 -2.01
CA VAL A 103 -20.09 4.84 -2.00
C VAL A 103 -20.57 5.08 -0.57
N ARG A 104 -20.97 6.31 -0.23
CA ARG A 104 -21.48 6.66 1.11
C ARG A 104 -22.72 5.83 1.49
N ALA A 105 -22.85 5.49 2.77
CA ALA A 105 -23.94 4.67 3.30
C ALA A 105 -25.33 5.18 2.87
N GLU A 106 -25.62 6.47 3.05
CA GLU A 106 -26.90 7.06 2.64
C GLU A 106 -27.12 7.02 1.12
N ALA A 107 -26.05 7.13 0.34
CA ALA A 107 -26.14 7.12 -1.11
C ALA A 107 -26.34 5.70 -1.65
N ILE A 108 -25.66 4.70 -1.12
CA ILE A 108 -25.82 3.29 -1.53
C ILE A 108 -27.19 2.75 -1.11
N ALA A 109 -27.68 3.12 0.08
CA ALA A 109 -29.03 2.77 0.53
C ALA A 109 -30.10 3.39 -0.39
N ARG A 110 -29.94 4.66 -0.81
CA ARG A 110 -30.85 5.29 -1.77
C ARG A 110 -30.83 4.63 -3.15
N LEU A 111 -29.71 4.03 -3.55
CA LEU A 111 -29.62 3.24 -4.77
C LEU A 111 -30.26 1.85 -4.63
N GLY A 112 -30.56 1.40 -3.41
CA GLY A 112 -31.15 0.09 -3.12
C GLY A 112 -30.12 -1.03 -3.01
N PHE A 113 -28.87 -0.72 -2.63
CA PHE A 113 -27.79 -1.70 -2.54
C PHE A 113 -27.05 -1.63 -1.20
N ASP A 114 -27.74 -1.26 -0.11
CA ASP A 114 -27.19 -1.45 1.24
C ASP A 114 -27.07 -2.94 1.61
N TYR A 115 -26.35 -3.23 2.68
CA TYR A 115 -26.05 -4.61 3.08
C TYR A 115 -27.30 -5.47 3.28
N ASP A 116 -28.32 -4.97 3.98
CA ASP A 116 -29.51 -5.77 4.26
C ASP A 116 -30.26 -6.10 2.96
N THR A 117 -30.38 -5.13 2.05
CA THR A 117 -30.99 -5.34 0.72
C THR A 117 -30.20 -6.32 -0.14
N VAL A 118 -28.86 -6.19 -0.18
CA VAL A 118 -28.01 -7.09 -0.98
C VAL A 118 -27.98 -8.50 -0.39
N ARG A 119 -28.02 -8.65 0.93
CA ARG A 119 -28.11 -9.96 1.60
C ARG A 119 -29.43 -10.68 1.29
N GLU A 120 -30.53 -9.96 1.11
CA GLU A 120 -31.79 -10.58 0.67
C GLU A 120 -31.69 -11.19 -0.73
N LEU A 121 -30.86 -10.59 -1.61
CA LEU A 121 -30.57 -11.10 -2.95
C LEU A 121 -29.56 -12.26 -2.93
N ALA A 122 -28.48 -12.12 -2.15
CA ALA A 122 -27.38 -13.06 -2.04
C ALA A 122 -27.03 -13.32 -0.55
N PRO A 123 -27.63 -14.33 0.10
CA PRO A 123 -27.55 -14.51 1.56
C PRO A 123 -26.14 -14.76 2.13
N ASP A 124 -25.23 -15.30 1.32
CA ASP A 124 -23.85 -15.62 1.69
C ASP A 124 -22.83 -14.61 1.14
N ILE A 125 -23.27 -13.47 0.63
CA ILE A 125 -22.39 -12.46 0.04
C ILE A 125 -21.43 -11.85 1.06
N ILE A 126 -20.22 -11.55 0.59
CA ILE A 126 -19.25 -10.73 1.32
C ILE A 126 -19.44 -9.28 0.85
N TYR A 127 -20.11 -8.49 1.68
CA TYR A 127 -20.35 -7.08 1.46
C TYR A 127 -19.23 -6.26 2.11
N ALA A 128 -18.35 -5.67 1.30
CA ALA A 128 -17.21 -4.89 1.76
C ALA A 128 -17.42 -3.38 1.51
N HIS A 129 -17.50 -2.61 2.59
CA HIS A 129 -17.68 -1.16 2.54
C HIS A 129 -16.38 -0.43 2.90
N CYS A 130 -15.74 0.15 1.89
CA CYS A 130 -14.57 1.02 2.05
C CYS A 130 -15.01 2.42 2.48
N VAL A 131 -14.86 2.75 3.77
CA VAL A 131 -15.27 4.05 4.33
C VAL A 131 -14.08 4.91 4.72
N GLY A 132 -14.28 6.23 4.81
CA GLY A 132 -13.23 7.15 5.24
C GLY A 132 -12.89 7.01 6.74
N PHE A 133 -13.92 6.95 7.57
CA PHE A 133 -13.86 6.85 9.03
C PHE A 133 -14.85 5.79 9.49
N GLY A 134 -14.53 5.08 10.58
CA GLY A 134 -15.39 4.03 11.11
C GLY A 134 -16.76 4.53 11.58
N SER A 135 -17.79 3.71 11.37
CA SER A 135 -19.18 4.04 11.72
C SER A 135 -19.42 4.27 13.22
N GLY A 136 -18.58 3.69 14.08
CA GLY A 136 -18.67 3.86 15.54
C GLY A 136 -18.12 5.17 16.09
N GLY A 137 -17.45 5.98 15.25
CA GLY A 137 -16.79 7.23 15.66
C GLY A 137 -17.59 8.50 15.35
N PRO A 138 -17.21 9.66 15.91
CA PRO A 138 -17.88 10.94 15.64
C PRO A 138 -17.71 11.45 14.20
N TYR A 139 -16.78 10.85 13.44
CA TYR A 139 -16.49 11.20 12.05
C TYR A 139 -17.21 10.30 11.05
N ALA A 140 -18.10 9.41 11.52
CA ALA A 140 -18.91 8.57 10.68
C ALA A 140 -19.62 9.39 9.58
N GLY A 141 -19.55 8.91 8.34
CA GLY A 141 -20.15 9.56 7.17
C GLY A 141 -19.36 10.74 6.57
N LEU A 142 -18.29 11.21 7.22
CA LEU A 142 -17.42 12.24 6.63
C LEU A 142 -16.64 11.71 5.43
N GLN A 143 -16.31 12.64 4.53
CA GLN A 143 -15.51 12.35 3.33
C GLN A 143 -14.04 12.25 3.70
N ALA A 144 -13.33 11.34 3.04
CA ALA A 144 -11.89 11.21 3.20
C ALA A 144 -11.22 10.99 1.85
N TYR A 145 -10.09 11.64 1.67
CA TYR A 145 -9.06 11.34 0.68
C TYR A 145 -7.75 11.16 1.42
N ASP A 146 -6.73 10.63 0.73
CA ASP A 146 -5.42 10.34 1.30
C ASP A 146 -4.86 11.47 2.18
N ASP A 147 -4.78 12.70 1.65
CA ASP A 147 -4.28 13.88 2.37
C ASP A 147 -5.07 14.19 3.66
N VAL A 148 -6.40 14.03 3.63
CA VAL A 148 -7.26 14.25 4.80
C VAL A 148 -6.90 13.25 5.90
N ILE A 149 -6.66 11.99 5.53
CA ILE A 149 -6.28 10.94 6.48
C ILE A 149 -4.84 11.10 6.97
N GLN A 150 -3.91 11.50 6.09
CA GLN A 150 -2.54 11.84 6.50
C GLN A 150 -2.52 12.98 7.53
N ALA A 151 -3.36 14.01 7.34
CA ALA A 151 -3.52 15.10 8.29
C ALA A 151 -4.16 14.61 9.60
N ALA A 152 -5.31 13.92 9.52
CA ALA A 152 -6.08 13.50 10.69
C ALA A 152 -5.33 12.49 11.57
N SER A 153 -4.50 11.63 10.98
CA SER A 153 -3.74 10.59 11.70
C SER A 153 -2.52 11.12 12.45
N GLY A 154 -2.17 12.40 12.26
CA GLY A 154 -0.94 12.99 12.79
C GLY A 154 0.32 12.67 11.98
N THR A 155 0.21 11.85 10.93
CA THR A 155 1.34 11.45 10.07
C THR A 155 2.03 12.65 9.42
N ALA A 156 1.28 13.69 9.05
CA ALA A 156 1.84 14.91 8.46
C ALA A 156 2.80 15.67 9.39
N THR A 157 2.87 15.30 10.67
CA THR A 157 3.81 15.88 11.66
C THR A 157 5.14 15.13 11.75
N LEU A 158 5.29 13.97 11.10
CA LEU A 158 6.50 13.14 11.22
C LEU A 158 7.70 13.72 10.48
N LEU A 159 7.53 14.16 9.23
CA LEU A 159 8.62 14.80 8.47
C LEU A 159 9.22 16.01 9.22
N PRO A 160 8.41 16.94 9.78
CA PRO A 160 8.92 18.01 10.63
C PRO A 160 9.78 17.59 11.81
N ARG A 161 9.52 16.41 12.40
CA ARG A 161 10.32 15.89 13.51
C ARG A 161 11.68 15.37 13.04
N ALA A 162 11.76 14.90 11.79
CA ALA A 162 12.92 14.21 11.24
C ALA A 162 13.86 15.09 10.40
N ASP A 163 13.43 16.25 9.89
CA ASP A 163 14.28 17.09 9.02
C ASP A 163 14.39 18.57 9.44
N GLY A 164 13.79 18.95 10.57
CA GLY A 164 13.89 20.30 11.14
C GLY A 164 13.03 21.37 10.44
N ASP A 165 12.32 21.05 9.35
CA ASP A 165 11.32 21.94 8.77
C ASP A 165 9.99 21.80 9.51
N ALA A 166 9.67 22.79 10.35
CA ALA A 166 8.49 22.80 11.21
C ALA A 166 7.13 22.73 10.49
N ARG A 167 7.08 22.88 9.15
CA ARG A 167 5.83 22.86 8.38
C ARG A 167 5.29 21.42 8.22
N PRO A 168 4.05 21.12 8.66
CA PRO A 168 3.41 19.84 8.39
C PRO A 168 3.38 19.54 6.90
N ARG A 169 3.73 18.32 6.53
CA ARG A 169 3.87 17.88 5.14
C ARG A 169 3.33 16.47 4.98
N TYR A 170 2.61 16.25 3.88
CA TYR A 170 2.21 14.91 3.48
C TYR A 170 3.43 14.11 3.05
N LEU A 171 3.41 12.81 3.32
CA LEU A 171 4.25 11.87 2.62
C LEU A 171 3.83 11.91 1.14
N PRO A 172 4.75 12.12 0.19
CA PRO A 172 4.43 12.28 -1.24
C PRO A 172 4.06 10.94 -1.88
N SER A 173 2.95 10.37 -1.44
CA SER A 173 2.43 9.06 -1.80
C SER A 173 0.96 9.00 -1.42
N LEU A 174 0.17 8.25 -2.18
CA LEU A 174 -1.20 7.84 -1.84
C LEU A 174 -1.16 6.74 -0.75
N ILE A 175 -0.49 7.02 0.37
CA ILE A 175 -0.07 5.99 1.34
C ILE A 175 -1.23 5.51 2.21
N ALA A 176 -2.14 6.40 2.63
CA ALA A 176 -3.33 6.01 3.38
C ALA A 176 -4.27 5.17 2.52
N ASP A 177 -4.47 5.56 1.25
CA ASP A 177 -5.24 4.77 0.28
C ASP A 177 -4.61 3.38 0.08
N LYS A 178 -3.30 3.30 -0.14
CA LYS A 178 -2.60 2.02 -0.37
C LYS A 178 -2.63 1.12 0.87
N VAL A 179 -2.39 1.68 2.05
CA VAL A 179 -2.45 0.93 3.32
C VAL A 179 -3.87 0.40 3.54
N ALA A 180 -4.90 1.22 3.34
CA ALA A 180 -6.28 0.79 3.45
C ALA A 180 -6.64 -0.27 2.41
N GLY A 181 -6.15 -0.16 1.17
CA GLY A 181 -6.33 -1.17 0.13
C GLY A 181 -5.78 -2.55 0.52
N LEU A 182 -4.59 -2.59 1.11
CA LEU A 182 -4.03 -3.82 1.68
C LEU A 182 -4.86 -4.35 2.85
N HIS A 183 -5.38 -3.46 3.70
CA HIS A 183 -6.30 -3.84 4.78
C HIS A 183 -7.59 -4.46 4.26
N ALA A 184 -8.19 -3.88 3.22
CA ALA A 184 -9.36 -4.43 2.57
C ALA A 184 -9.07 -5.79 1.93
N ALA A 185 -7.91 -5.96 1.27
CA ALA A 185 -7.56 -7.23 0.65
C ALA A 185 -7.52 -8.38 1.67
N TYR A 186 -6.81 -8.22 2.80
CA TYR A 186 -6.78 -9.29 3.81
C TYR A 186 -8.10 -9.42 4.57
N ALA A 187 -8.87 -8.34 4.75
CA ALA A 187 -10.18 -8.42 5.42
C ALA A 187 -11.19 -9.20 4.58
N VAL A 188 -11.23 -8.94 3.27
CA VAL A 188 -12.04 -9.69 2.30
C VAL A 188 -11.60 -11.14 2.24
N MET A 189 -10.30 -11.43 2.15
CA MET A 189 -9.81 -12.82 2.19
C MET A 189 -10.18 -13.53 3.51
N GLY A 190 -10.14 -12.81 4.64
CA GLY A 190 -10.62 -13.32 5.93
C GLY A 190 -12.12 -13.65 5.91
N ALA A 191 -12.94 -12.80 5.29
CA ALA A 191 -14.37 -13.03 5.10
C ALA A 191 -14.65 -14.22 4.16
N VAL A 192 -13.85 -14.40 3.11
CA VAL A 192 -13.91 -15.59 2.23
C VAL A 192 -13.63 -16.85 3.04
N ILE A 193 -12.58 -16.86 3.87
CA ILE A 193 -12.26 -18.00 4.75
C ILE A 193 -13.39 -18.24 5.76
N HIS A 194 -14.01 -17.19 6.30
CA HIS A 194 -15.16 -17.32 7.17
C HIS A 194 -16.31 -18.04 6.45
N ARG A 195 -16.70 -17.56 5.27
CA ARG A 195 -17.76 -18.16 4.45
C ARG A 195 -17.47 -19.61 4.09
N LEU A 196 -16.24 -19.95 3.71
CA LEU A 196 -15.84 -21.34 3.44
C LEU A 196 -16.00 -22.27 4.65
N ARG A 197 -15.87 -21.74 5.87
CA ARG A 197 -15.99 -22.52 7.11
C ARG A 197 -17.41 -22.62 7.64
N THR A 198 -18.23 -21.59 7.43
CA THR A 198 -19.54 -21.45 8.08
C THR A 198 -20.72 -21.48 7.12
N GLY A 199 -20.47 -21.26 5.82
CA GLY A 199 -21.50 -21.01 4.81
C GLY A 199 -22.13 -19.63 4.89
N ALA A 200 -21.66 -18.73 5.78
CA ALA A 200 -22.25 -17.41 5.99
C ALA A 200 -21.39 -16.30 5.38
N GLY A 201 -22.06 -15.32 4.75
CA GLY A 201 -21.46 -14.08 4.28
C GLY A 201 -21.00 -13.17 5.42
N GLN A 202 -20.55 -11.96 5.07
CA GLN A 202 -20.07 -10.97 6.04
C GLN A 202 -20.35 -9.54 5.57
N HIS A 203 -20.72 -8.67 6.51
CA HIS A 203 -20.66 -7.22 6.33
C HIS A 203 -19.33 -6.71 6.88
N VAL A 204 -18.43 -6.33 5.99
CA VAL A 204 -17.07 -5.89 6.31
C VAL A 204 -16.99 -4.38 6.13
N GLU A 205 -16.90 -3.63 7.22
CA GLU A 205 -16.53 -2.22 7.17
C GLU A 205 -15.00 -2.08 7.21
N ILE A 206 -14.41 -1.38 6.26
CA ILE A 206 -12.97 -1.10 6.20
C ILE A 206 -12.75 0.41 6.24
N PRO A 207 -12.50 0.96 7.43
CA PRO A 207 -12.34 2.39 7.57
C PRO A 207 -10.87 2.82 7.40
N MET A 208 -10.65 3.73 6.45
CA MET A 208 -9.31 4.17 6.04
C MET A 208 -8.55 4.88 7.16
N PHE A 209 -9.22 5.71 7.96
CA PHE A 209 -8.61 6.42 9.09
C PHE A 209 -8.04 5.45 10.14
N GLU A 210 -8.80 4.46 10.56
CA GLU A 210 -8.40 3.49 11.57
C GLU A 210 -7.38 2.50 11.01
N ALA A 211 -7.51 2.08 9.74
CA ALA A 211 -6.49 1.27 9.07
C ALA A 211 -5.13 1.98 9.04
N PHE A 212 -5.12 3.24 8.60
CA PHE A 212 -3.89 4.02 8.52
C PHE A 212 -3.34 4.42 9.89
N SER A 213 -4.22 4.78 10.84
CA SER A 213 -3.80 5.08 12.22
C SER A 213 -3.25 3.83 12.91
N SER A 214 -3.85 2.66 12.71
CA SER A 214 -3.32 1.39 13.20
C SER A 214 -1.94 1.09 12.62
N PHE A 215 -1.73 1.37 11.33
CA PHE A 215 -0.44 1.22 10.68
C PHE A 215 0.64 2.11 11.31
N MET A 216 0.35 3.41 11.50
CA MET A 216 1.33 4.37 12.00
C MET A 216 1.55 4.29 13.53
N LEU A 217 0.50 4.01 14.31
CA LEU A 217 0.59 3.99 15.77
C LEU A 217 1.26 2.73 16.33
N LYS A 218 1.48 1.69 15.52
CA LYS A 218 2.20 0.47 15.93
C LYS A 218 3.52 0.80 16.63
N GLU A 219 4.28 1.73 16.10
CA GLU A 219 5.50 2.25 16.70
C GLU A 219 5.32 3.67 17.27
N HIS A 220 4.42 4.48 16.71
CA HIS A 220 4.31 5.89 17.11
C HIS A 220 3.39 6.16 18.29
N LEU A 221 2.67 5.16 18.82
CA LEU A 221 2.00 5.33 20.11
C LEU A 221 3.02 5.62 21.22
N GLY A 222 4.24 5.07 21.11
CA GLY A 222 5.37 5.44 21.96
C GLY A 222 5.07 5.26 23.46
N GLY A 223 5.42 6.24 24.27
CA GLY A 223 5.13 6.24 25.71
C GLY A 223 3.63 6.26 26.04
N ASN A 224 2.76 6.64 25.10
CA ASN A 224 1.30 6.58 25.25
C ASN A 224 0.75 5.15 25.11
N THR A 225 1.60 4.15 24.86
CA THR A 225 1.20 2.74 24.95
C THR A 225 0.82 2.34 26.37
N PHE A 226 1.34 3.04 27.39
CA PHE A 226 1.09 2.77 28.80
C PHE A 226 0.03 3.72 29.36
N ASP A 227 -0.69 3.25 30.38
CA ASP A 227 -1.66 4.05 31.15
C ASP A 227 -1.35 3.96 32.66
N PRO A 228 -0.84 5.04 33.29
CA PRO A 228 -0.58 6.36 32.68
C PRO A 228 0.62 6.32 31.71
N PRO A 229 0.73 7.29 30.77
CA PRO A 229 1.85 7.38 29.85
C PRO A 229 3.20 7.47 30.57
N VAL A 230 4.21 6.76 30.05
CA VAL A 230 5.58 6.71 30.62
C VAL A 230 6.62 7.45 29.79
N GLY A 231 6.18 8.19 28.77
CA GLY A 231 7.04 8.97 27.88
C GLY A 231 6.23 9.61 26.75
N ASP A 232 6.94 10.22 25.79
CA ASP A 232 6.31 10.89 24.66
C ASP A 232 5.82 9.91 23.59
N ALA A 233 4.88 10.38 22.76
CA ALA A 233 4.52 9.72 21.52
C ALA A 233 5.71 9.70 20.54
N CYS A 234 5.58 8.87 19.51
CA CYS A 234 6.59 8.57 18.49
C CYS A 234 7.72 7.67 18.99
N TYR A 235 8.10 6.72 18.15
CA TYR A 235 9.34 5.98 18.34
C TYR A 235 10.54 6.90 18.07
N ALA A 236 11.25 7.30 19.14
CA ALA A 236 12.34 8.29 19.09
C ALA A 236 13.35 8.04 17.96
N ARG A 237 13.73 6.78 17.73
CA ARG A 237 14.66 6.41 16.66
C ARG A 237 14.13 6.75 15.25
N GLN A 238 12.84 6.62 14.98
CA GLN A 238 12.27 6.91 13.64
C GLN A 238 12.15 8.41 13.35
N VAL A 239 12.12 9.23 14.40
CA VAL A 239 12.00 10.69 14.30
C VAL A 239 13.29 11.41 14.68
N ASP A 240 14.41 10.69 14.80
CA ASP A 240 15.72 11.28 15.06
C ASP A 240 16.21 12.02 13.80
N PRO A 241 16.49 13.34 13.90
CA PRO A 241 16.92 14.12 12.74
C PRO A 241 18.30 13.74 12.21
N HIS A 242 19.10 13.03 13.00
CA HIS A 242 20.41 12.53 12.57
C HIS A 242 20.32 11.16 11.90
N ARG A 243 19.20 10.46 12.02
CA ARG A 243 18.97 9.16 11.37
C ARG A 243 18.44 9.35 9.94
N GLN A 244 19.27 9.94 9.10
CA GLN A 244 19.03 10.15 7.67
C GLN A 244 19.98 9.29 6.84
N PRO A 245 19.70 9.05 5.54
CA PRO A 245 20.73 8.54 4.64
C PRO A 245 21.98 9.44 4.68
N PHE A 246 23.14 8.81 4.84
CA PHE A 246 24.39 9.52 5.09
C PHE A 246 25.00 10.03 3.78
N PRO A 247 25.50 11.29 3.74
CA PRO A 247 26.16 11.82 2.56
C PRO A 247 27.49 11.10 2.30
N THR A 248 27.83 10.95 1.04
CA THR A 248 29.10 10.40 0.57
C THR A 248 29.69 11.35 -0.47
N ARG A 249 30.87 11.04 -1.02
CA ARG A 249 31.50 11.88 -2.05
C ARG A 249 30.71 12.01 -3.35
N ASP A 250 29.85 11.04 -3.66
CA ASP A 250 29.17 10.92 -4.96
C ASP A 250 27.66 10.63 -4.85
N GLY A 251 27.10 10.65 -3.63
CA GLY A 251 25.68 10.35 -3.41
C GLY A 251 25.33 10.22 -1.93
N HIS A 252 24.36 9.37 -1.62
CA HIS A 252 23.96 9.05 -0.25
C HIS A 252 23.84 7.54 -0.05
N VAL A 253 24.09 7.08 1.17
CA VAL A 253 24.01 5.67 1.56
C VAL A 253 23.14 5.51 2.80
N SER A 254 22.21 4.57 2.77
CA SER A 254 21.58 4.09 4.00
C SER A 254 22.50 3.08 4.66
N ILE A 255 22.86 3.30 5.92
CA ILE A 255 23.57 2.33 6.77
C ILE A 255 22.71 2.08 7.99
N VAL A 256 22.40 0.82 8.28
CA VAL A 256 21.50 0.47 9.39
C VAL A 256 22.22 -0.41 10.41
N PRO A 257 22.82 0.19 11.45
CA PRO A 257 23.27 -0.56 12.63
C PRO A 257 22.05 -1.07 13.38
N TYR A 258 21.83 -2.39 13.39
CA TYR A 258 20.64 -2.97 14.06
C TYR A 258 20.93 -3.35 15.51
N ARG A 259 22.13 -3.88 15.79
CA ARG A 259 22.56 -4.16 17.16
C ARG A 259 23.23 -2.92 17.77
N LEU A 260 23.11 -2.72 19.08
CA LEU A 260 23.66 -1.54 19.75
C LEU A 260 25.20 -1.47 19.58
N ASP A 261 25.89 -2.60 19.63
CA ASP A 261 27.34 -2.71 19.38
C ASP A 261 27.72 -2.38 17.92
N HIS A 262 26.78 -2.44 16.97
CA HIS A 262 27.06 -2.08 15.59
C HIS A 262 27.27 -0.59 15.39
N PHE A 263 26.70 0.26 16.23
CA PHE A 263 26.88 1.70 16.08
C PHE A 263 28.33 2.11 16.27
N THR A 264 28.96 1.67 17.38
CA THR A 264 30.37 1.92 17.63
C THR A 264 31.26 1.17 16.63
N LYS A 265 30.88 -0.06 16.23
CA LYS A 265 31.58 -0.80 15.17
C LYS A 265 31.64 -0.03 13.85
N VAL A 266 30.53 0.57 13.39
CA VAL A 266 30.51 1.35 12.14
C VAL A 266 31.46 2.54 12.23
N VAL A 267 31.42 3.30 13.32
CA VAL A 267 32.32 4.44 13.54
C VAL A 267 33.79 4.00 13.55
N ALA A 268 34.10 2.91 14.23
CA ALA A 268 35.44 2.32 14.26
C ALA A 268 35.90 1.85 12.86
N LEU A 269 35.04 1.17 12.10
CA LEU A 269 35.35 0.72 10.73
C LEU A 269 35.63 1.88 9.77
N MET A 270 35.03 3.04 10.05
CA MET A 270 35.28 4.26 9.31
C MET A 270 36.54 4.99 9.83
N GLY A 271 37.30 4.43 10.77
CA GLY A 271 38.59 4.96 11.23
C GLY A 271 38.48 6.03 12.31
N ASP A 272 37.46 5.93 13.18
CA ASP A 272 37.42 6.67 14.44
C ASP A 272 37.17 5.74 15.64
N GLU A 273 38.13 4.85 15.87
CA GLU A 273 38.12 3.92 17.00
C GLU A 273 38.12 4.65 18.34
N ALA A 274 38.75 5.82 18.42
CA ALA A 274 38.83 6.62 19.64
C ALA A 274 37.45 7.14 20.07
N PHE A 275 36.63 7.64 19.14
CA PHE A 275 35.25 8.01 19.44
C PHE A 275 34.42 6.77 19.79
N ALA A 276 34.54 5.70 19.01
CA ALA A 276 33.78 4.46 19.24
C ALA A 276 34.06 3.82 20.61
N ALA A 277 35.24 4.03 21.19
CA ALA A 277 35.67 3.47 22.47
C ALA A 277 35.41 4.38 23.70
N GLN A 278 34.71 5.51 23.55
CA GLN A 278 34.39 6.39 24.68
C GLN A 278 33.58 5.66 25.75
N GLU A 279 33.89 5.91 27.03
CA GLU A 279 33.27 5.24 28.19
C GLU A 279 31.74 5.35 28.21
N ARG A 280 31.18 6.47 27.69
CA ARG A 280 29.74 6.68 27.57
C ARG A 280 29.02 5.68 26.66
N PHE A 281 29.74 4.94 25.81
CA PHE A 281 29.18 3.89 24.95
C PHE A 281 29.38 2.47 25.51
N ALA A 282 29.89 2.33 26.73
CA ALA A 282 30.17 1.03 27.35
C ALA A 282 28.91 0.32 27.91
N THR A 283 27.81 1.04 28.10
CA THR A 283 26.54 0.52 28.65
C THR A 283 25.42 0.60 27.62
N VAL A 284 24.36 -0.19 27.81
CA VAL A 284 23.17 -0.16 26.94
C VAL A 284 22.49 1.21 27.03
N GLU A 285 22.34 1.74 28.24
CA GLU A 285 21.78 3.06 28.50
C GLU A 285 22.60 4.15 27.81
N GLY A 286 23.92 4.06 27.90
CA GLY A 286 24.85 4.99 27.27
C GLY A 286 24.80 4.93 25.74
N LEU A 287 24.72 3.73 25.15
CA LEU A 287 24.53 3.54 23.70
C LEU A 287 23.19 4.11 23.23
N VAL A 288 22.11 3.89 23.97
CA VAL A 288 20.79 4.42 23.62
C VAL A 288 20.78 5.95 23.68
N ALA A 289 21.29 6.53 24.76
CA ALA A 289 21.38 7.98 24.91
C ALA A 289 22.35 8.63 23.90
N GLY A 290 23.39 7.91 23.50
CA GLY A 290 24.42 8.36 22.57
C GLY A 290 24.15 8.09 21.08
N GLN A 291 23.02 7.48 20.72
CA GLN A 291 22.67 7.19 19.33
C GLN A 291 22.70 8.42 18.40
N PRO A 292 22.15 9.59 18.79
CA PRO A 292 22.22 10.80 17.97
C PRO A 292 23.67 11.23 17.64
N ASP A 293 24.57 11.11 18.62
CA ASP A 293 25.99 11.43 18.44
C ASP A 293 26.69 10.43 17.51
N LEU A 294 26.34 9.14 17.62
CA LEU A 294 26.86 8.10 16.74
C LEU A 294 26.37 8.31 15.30
N TYR A 295 25.09 8.66 15.10
CA TYR A 295 24.56 9.00 13.78
C TYR A 295 25.23 10.24 13.18
N THR A 296 25.40 11.29 13.98
CA THR A 296 26.13 12.49 13.57
C THR A 296 27.54 12.13 13.13
N ARG A 297 28.25 11.31 13.91
CA ARG A 297 29.61 10.91 13.59
C ARG A 297 29.69 10.05 12.32
N ILE A 298 28.74 9.15 12.11
CA ILE A 298 28.65 8.36 10.86
C ILE A 298 28.47 9.30 9.66
N ALA A 299 27.57 10.29 9.76
CA ALA A 299 27.32 11.26 8.69
C ALA A 299 28.56 12.10 8.34
N GLU A 300 29.35 12.50 9.33
CA GLU A 300 30.61 13.21 9.11
C GLU A 300 31.64 12.31 8.40
N LEU A 301 31.83 11.10 8.94
CA LEU A 301 32.85 10.18 8.48
C LEU A 301 32.55 9.62 7.08
N SER A 302 31.28 9.51 6.68
CA SER A 302 30.85 8.94 5.40
C SER A 302 31.22 9.80 4.21
N THR A 303 31.37 11.11 4.39
CA THR A 303 31.79 12.06 3.35
C THR A 303 33.21 11.80 2.80
N ARG A 304 34.02 10.96 3.46
CA ARG A 304 35.37 10.59 3.00
C ARG A 304 35.37 9.46 1.97
N PHE A 305 34.26 8.75 1.83
CA PHE A 305 34.13 7.59 0.98
C PHE A 305 33.19 7.88 -0.19
N THR A 306 33.35 7.16 -1.28
CA THR A 306 32.30 7.00 -2.30
C THR A 306 31.19 6.08 -1.75
N THR A 307 30.00 6.14 -2.35
CA THR A 307 28.87 5.28 -2.00
C THR A 307 29.25 3.81 -2.13
N GLY A 308 29.95 3.44 -3.21
CA GLY A 308 30.39 2.06 -3.47
C GLY A 308 31.35 1.53 -2.40
N GLU A 309 32.38 2.31 -2.05
CA GLU A 309 33.35 1.93 -1.01
C GLU A 309 32.67 1.65 0.35
N LEU A 310 31.69 2.48 0.75
CA LEU A 310 30.97 2.25 2.00
C LEU A 310 30.08 1.01 1.94
N VAL A 311 29.36 0.80 0.84
CA VAL A 311 28.51 -0.38 0.68
C VAL A 311 29.37 -1.65 0.78
N GLU A 312 30.51 -1.71 0.09
CA GLU A 312 31.46 -2.82 0.17
C GLU A 312 31.99 -3.02 1.59
N LEU A 313 32.42 -1.94 2.27
CA LEU A 313 32.92 -1.99 3.65
C LEU A 313 31.86 -2.53 4.62
N MET A 314 30.62 -2.07 4.51
CA MET A 314 29.53 -2.51 5.37
C MET A 314 29.13 -3.96 5.11
N HIS A 315 29.05 -4.37 3.84
CA HIS A 315 28.73 -5.76 3.46
C HIS A 315 29.82 -6.74 3.94
N ALA A 316 31.09 -6.39 3.79
CA ALA A 316 32.22 -7.17 4.30
C ALA A 316 32.16 -7.39 5.83
N ASN A 317 31.39 -6.55 6.54
CA ASN A 317 31.24 -6.57 7.99
C ASN A 317 29.85 -7.01 8.47
N ALA A 318 29.01 -7.53 7.57
CA ALA A 318 27.63 -7.95 7.82
C ALA A 318 26.75 -6.82 8.42
N ILE A 319 26.93 -5.60 7.91
CA ILE A 319 26.15 -4.42 8.26
C ILE A 319 25.27 -4.06 7.05
N PRO A 320 23.93 -3.97 7.22
CA PRO A 320 23.05 -3.57 6.12
C PRO A 320 23.38 -2.18 5.61
N ALA A 321 23.67 -2.08 4.32
CA ALA A 321 23.85 -0.81 3.64
C ALA A 321 23.41 -0.89 2.17
N MET A 322 22.80 0.19 1.67
CA MET A 322 22.38 0.33 0.28
C MET A 322 22.49 1.79 -0.18
N PRO A 323 22.80 2.05 -1.47
CA PRO A 323 22.75 3.39 -2.04
C PRO A 323 21.33 3.95 -2.01
N VAL A 324 21.19 5.26 -1.80
CA VAL A 324 19.94 5.98 -2.08
C VAL A 324 19.76 6.09 -3.58
N ARG A 325 18.60 5.70 -4.10
CA ARG A 325 18.24 5.79 -5.51
C ARG A 325 17.13 6.81 -5.71
N ASP A 326 17.12 7.44 -6.89
CA ASP A 326 16.00 8.26 -7.32
C ASP A 326 14.83 7.38 -7.78
N MET A 327 13.60 7.87 -7.60
CA MET A 327 12.40 7.17 -8.07
C MET A 327 12.39 6.97 -9.59
N ALA A 328 12.96 7.91 -10.36
CA ALA A 328 13.08 7.82 -11.81
C ALA A 328 13.96 6.64 -12.26
N ASP A 329 14.90 6.21 -11.42
CA ASP A 329 15.84 5.14 -11.75
C ASP A 329 15.29 3.74 -11.44
N MET A 330 14.21 3.64 -10.65
CA MET A 330 13.68 2.37 -10.14
C MET A 330 13.30 1.39 -11.27
N ALA A 331 12.81 1.88 -12.40
CA ALA A 331 12.48 1.05 -13.56
C ALA A 331 13.69 0.36 -14.20
N SER A 332 14.91 0.79 -13.86
CA SER A 332 16.18 0.21 -14.31
C SER A 332 16.98 -0.46 -13.18
N GLU A 333 16.37 -0.67 -12.02
CA GLU A 333 17.04 -1.25 -10.85
C GLU A 333 17.50 -2.70 -11.13
N PRO A 334 18.81 -3.01 -11.01
CA PRO A 334 19.34 -4.31 -11.40
C PRO A 334 18.74 -5.53 -10.70
N HIS A 335 18.45 -5.43 -9.39
CA HIS A 335 17.84 -6.53 -8.63
C HIS A 335 16.38 -6.75 -9.06
N LEU A 336 15.61 -5.68 -9.25
CA LEU A 336 14.23 -5.78 -9.74
C LEU A 336 14.17 -6.32 -11.18
N HIS A 337 15.12 -5.95 -12.04
CA HIS A 337 15.26 -6.56 -13.36
C HIS A 337 15.61 -8.05 -13.28
N ALA A 338 16.64 -8.40 -12.52
CA ALA A 338 17.11 -9.79 -12.40
C ALA A 338 16.08 -10.72 -11.75
N SER A 339 15.25 -10.18 -10.84
CA SER A 339 14.16 -10.92 -10.19
C SER A 339 12.89 -11.03 -11.05
N GLY A 340 12.84 -10.35 -12.19
CA GLY A 340 11.68 -10.32 -13.09
C GLY A 340 10.51 -9.49 -12.55
N PHE A 341 10.75 -8.55 -11.64
CA PHE A 341 9.71 -7.72 -11.06
C PHE A 341 9.03 -6.82 -12.09
N PHE A 342 9.80 -6.19 -12.99
CA PHE A 342 9.24 -5.41 -14.09
C PHE A 342 8.99 -6.28 -15.32
N MET A 343 7.78 -6.21 -15.85
CA MET A 343 7.37 -6.87 -17.09
C MET A 343 7.17 -5.85 -18.19
N ARG A 344 7.62 -6.17 -19.41
CA ARG A 344 7.29 -5.39 -20.61
C ARG A 344 6.19 -6.11 -21.37
N ARG A 345 5.05 -5.45 -21.58
CA ARG A 345 3.85 -6.05 -22.18
C ARG A 345 3.23 -5.14 -23.22
N GLU A 346 2.54 -5.73 -24.19
CA GLU A 346 1.75 -4.99 -25.16
C GLU A 346 0.32 -4.81 -24.65
N HIS A 347 -0.09 -3.56 -24.46
CA HIS A 347 -1.45 -3.22 -24.11
C HIS A 347 -2.28 -2.94 -25.36
N PRO A 348 -3.51 -3.49 -25.50
CA PRO A 348 -4.31 -3.36 -26.71
C PRO A 348 -4.52 -1.91 -27.18
N SER A 349 -4.64 -0.96 -26.24
CA SER A 349 -4.81 0.46 -26.55
C SER A 349 -3.57 1.34 -26.34
N GLU A 350 -2.59 0.92 -25.54
CA GLU A 350 -1.45 1.76 -25.15
C GLU A 350 -0.12 1.32 -25.77
N GLY A 351 -0.09 0.17 -26.44
CA GLY A 351 1.12 -0.46 -26.96
C GLY A 351 2.05 -0.93 -25.85
N ALA A 352 3.36 -0.96 -26.13
CA ALA A 352 4.37 -1.39 -25.17
C ALA A 352 4.35 -0.57 -23.86
N MET A 353 4.17 -1.26 -22.74
CA MET A 353 4.18 -0.70 -21.39
C MET A 353 5.06 -1.50 -20.44
N VAL A 354 5.41 -0.87 -19.31
CA VAL A 354 6.09 -1.51 -18.18
C VAL A 354 5.09 -1.68 -17.05
N GLU A 355 4.94 -2.90 -16.57
CA GLU A 355 4.09 -3.27 -15.43
C GLU A 355 4.92 -3.94 -14.33
N MET A 356 4.38 -4.01 -13.12
CA MET A 356 5.01 -4.68 -11.97
C MET A 356 4.38 -6.06 -11.76
N ARG A 357 5.13 -7.15 -11.57
CA ARG A 357 4.53 -8.41 -11.09
C ARG A 357 3.97 -8.21 -9.69
N GLU A 358 3.06 -9.09 -9.30
CA GLU A 358 2.79 -9.29 -7.88
C GLU A 358 4.12 -9.58 -7.15
N PRO A 359 4.51 -8.79 -6.13
CA PRO A 359 5.80 -8.96 -5.45
C PRO A 359 5.92 -10.29 -4.68
N SER A 360 4.80 -10.95 -4.39
CA SER A 360 4.77 -12.24 -3.69
C SER A 360 4.96 -13.42 -4.64
N ARG A 361 5.65 -14.48 -4.18
CA ARG A 361 5.79 -15.75 -4.90
C ARG A 361 5.18 -16.88 -4.09
N PHE A 362 4.41 -17.75 -4.75
CA PHE A 362 3.71 -18.86 -4.13
C PHE A 362 4.25 -20.19 -4.66
N SER A 363 4.34 -21.21 -3.80
CA SER A 363 4.73 -22.56 -4.20
C SER A 363 3.64 -23.33 -4.91
N GLY A 364 2.37 -22.98 -4.68
CA GLY A 364 1.24 -23.62 -5.37
C GLY A 364 0.98 -23.06 -6.75
N TRP A 365 1.40 -21.82 -7.02
CA TRP A 365 0.93 -21.05 -8.16
C TRP A 365 1.99 -20.11 -8.71
N ASP A 366 2.28 -20.27 -10.00
CA ASP A 366 3.00 -19.29 -10.80
C ASP A 366 1.97 -18.45 -11.56
N ALA A 367 1.67 -17.27 -11.02
CA ALA A 367 0.61 -16.42 -11.54
C ALA A 367 0.85 -16.11 -13.04
N PRO A 368 -0.14 -16.39 -13.91
CA PRO A 368 -0.06 -15.97 -15.30
C PRO A 368 -0.07 -14.44 -15.37
N ASP A 369 0.33 -13.91 -16.53
CA ASP A 369 0.28 -12.47 -16.73
C ASP A 369 -1.18 -11.98 -16.65
N PRO A 370 -1.47 -10.92 -15.87
CA PRO A 370 -2.85 -10.45 -15.68
C PRO A 370 -3.42 -9.88 -16.97
N ALA A 371 -4.73 -9.92 -17.18
CA ALA A 371 -5.34 -9.22 -18.31
C ALA A 371 -5.01 -7.70 -18.28
N PRO A 372 -4.94 -7.01 -19.42
CA PRO A 372 -4.73 -5.55 -19.43
C PRO A 372 -5.87 -4.83 -18.70
N ALA A 373 -5.62 -3.61 -18.23
CA ALA A 373 -6.68 -2.79 -17.65
C ALA A 373 -7.73 -2.43 -18.72
N PRO A 374 -9.03 -2.51 -18.41
CA PRO A 374 -10.06 -2.35 -19.41
C PRO A 374 -10.29 -0.88 -19.78
N ARG A 375 -10.62 -0.64 -21.05
CA ARG A 375 -11.21 0.64 -21.46
C ARG A 375 -12.58 0.80 -20.80
N LEU A 376 -13.05 2.04 -20.73
CA LEU A 376 -14.35 2.36 -20.13
C LEU A 376 -15.48 1.63 -20.89
N GLY A 377 -16.24 0.79 -20.18
CA GLY A 377 -17.37 0.05 -20.76
C GLY A 377 -16.96 -1.03 -21.77
N GLU A 378 -15.69 -1.49 -21.74
CA GLU A 378 -15.19 -2.47 -22.70
C GLU A 378 -15.96 -3.79 -22.70
N HIS A 379 -16.66 -4.11 -21.60
CA HIS A 379 -17.38 -5.37 -21.42
C HIS A 379 -18.90 -5.17 -21.38
N ASP A 380 -19.43 -4.01 -21.78
CA ASP A 380 -20.87 -3.71 -21.75
C ASP A 380 -21.71 -4.79 -22.46
N SER A 381 -21.30 -5.25 -23.64
CA SER A 381 -22.01 -6.29 -24.41
C SER A 381 -21.98 -7.69 -23.79
N THR A 382 -21.16 -7.90 -22.75
CA THR A 382 -21.07 -9.18 -22.03
C THR A 382 -22.13 -9.25 -20.93
N TYR A 383 -22.52 -8.09 -20.39
CA TYR A 383 -23.35 -7.96 -19.19
C TYR A 383 -24.69 -7.27 -19.42
N ARG A 384 -24.90 -6.69 -20.60
CA ARG A 384 -26.16 -6.14 -21.09
C ARG A 384 -26.77 -7.09 -22.11
#